data_AF-A0A9X3B667-F1
#
_entry.id   AF-A0A9X3B667-F1
#
_cell.length_a   1.000
_cell.length_b   1.000
_cell.length_c   1.000
_cell.angle_alpha   90.00
_cell.angle_beta   90.00
_cell.angle_gamma   90.00
#
_symmetry.space_group_name_H-M   'P 1'
#
loop_
_entity.id
_entity.type
_entity.pdbx_description
1 polymer ?
#
loop_
_entity_poly.entity_id
_entity_poly.type
_entity_poly.pdbx_seq_one_letter_code
_entity_poly.pdbx_strand_id
1 'polypeptide(L)'
;MGSLEDLRNPGERPGTFAMLIYLMLGPMLWGLHLTLIYGANTLICALGGGAAASRATVITATVLIAVPLSLVLLIQRRAGRLFGIADGRAGQRTYDAISRLTGLLSLAGILWAGTAAAILSACVQGR
;
A
#
# COMPACT_ATOMS: atom_id res chain seq x y z
N MET A 1 41.50 3.26 -4.13
CA MET A 1 41.42 2.68 -2.76
C MET A 1 39.95 2.43 -2.44
N GLY A 2 39.39 1.30 -2.88
CA GLY A 2 37.99 0.94 -2.62
C GLY A 2 37.68 -0.56 -2.71
N SER A 3 38.71 -1.41 -2.82
CA SER A 3 38.54 -2.85 -3.10
C SER A 3 38.43 -3.71 -1.82
N LEU A 4 38.92 -3.22 -0.68
CA LEU A 4 38.90 -3.98 0.58
C LEU A 4 37.70 -3.65 1.47
N GLU A 5 37.12 -2.46 1.33
CA GLU A 5 35.89 -2.06 2.05
C GLU A 5 34.65 -2.69 1.41
N ASP A 6 34.61 -2.86 0.08
CA ASP A 6 33.51 -3.53 -0.66
C ASP A 6 33.41 -5.03 -0.31
N LEU A 7 34.55 -5.68 0.01
CA LEU A 7 34.58 -7.09 0.45
C LEU A 7 34.25 -7.29 1.93
N ARG A 8 34.31 -6.22 2.74
CA ARG A 8 34.00 -6.29 4.17
C ARG A 8 32.49 -6.31 4.44
N ASN A 9 31.68 -5.87 3.48
CA ASN A 9 30.22 -5.85 3.62
C ASN A 9 29.47 -6.27 2.34
N PRO A 10 29.66 -7.52 1.85
CA PRO A 10 28.96 -8.03 0.66
C PRO A 10 27.44 -8.15 0.85
N GLY A 11 26.92 -7.96 2.07
CA GLY A 11 25.48 -7.95 2.37
C GLY A 11 24.80 -6.58 2.28
N GLU A 12 25.53 -5.49 1.98
CA GLU A 12 25.03 -4.12 2.12
C GLU A 12 24.50 -3.49 0.82
N ARG A 13 24.39 -4.28 -0.26
CA ARG A 13 23.58 -3.87 -1.42
C ARG A 13 22.14 -4.27 -1.12
N PRO A 14 21.22 -3.33 -0.83
CA PRO A 14 19.80 -3.67 -0.79
C PRO A 14 19.48 -4.33 -2.13
N GLY A 15 19.15 -5.62 -2.10
CA GLY A 15 18.95 -6.39 -3.32
C GLY A 15 17.97 -5.64 -4.20
N THR A 16 18.27 -5.48 -5.49
CA THR A 16 17.42 -4.78 -6.46
C THR A 16 15.95 -5.24 -6.35
N PHE A 17 15.77 -6.52 -6.03
CA PHE A 17 14.47 -7.13 -5.75
C PHE A 17 13.74 -6.55 -4.53
N ALA A 18 14.44 -6.36 -3.39
CA ALA A 18 13.86 -5.75 -2.19
C ALA A 18 13.45 -4.29 -2.44
N MET A 19 14.23 -3.57 -3.22
CA MET A 19 13.93 -2.19 -3.63
C MET A 19 12.71 -2.11 -4.55
N LEU A 20 12.58 -3.04 -5.51
CA LEU A 20 11.40 -3.18 -6.35
C LEU A 20 10.15 -3.49 -5.52
N ILE A 21 10.23 -4.44 -4.58
CA ILE A 21 9.13 -4.76 -3.66
C ILE A 21 8.73 -3.53 -2.86
N TYR A 22 9.70 -2.79 -2.33
CA TYR A 22 9.43 -1.58 -1.55
C TYR A 22 8.70 -0.51 -2.37
N LEU A 23 9.10 -0.30 -3.63
CA LEU A 23 8.44 0.64 -4.56
C LEU A 23 7.05 0.15 -4.98
N MET A 24 6.89 -1.16 -5.18
CA MET A 24 5.64 -1.81 -5.59
C MET A 24 4.68 -2.07 -4.44
N LEU A 25 5.10 -1.90 -3.18
CA LEU A 25 4.29 -2.23 -2.01
C LEU A 25 2.97 -1.45 -2.00
N GLY A 26 3.00 -0.15 -2.31
CA GLY A 26 1.79 0.68 -2.42
C GLY A 26 0.80 0.16 -3.47
N PRO A 27 1.20 0.06 -4.75
CA PRO A 27 0.34 -0.44 -5.82
C PRO A 27 -0.15 -1.86 -5.59
N MET A 28 0.69 -2.73 -5.00
CA MET A 28 0.34 -4.10 -4.68
C MET A 28 -0.73 -4.18 -3.58
N LEU A 29 -0.60 -3.35 -2.52
CA LEU A 29 -1.63 -3.22 -1.49
C LEU A 29 -2.94 -2.67 -2.04
N TRP A 30 -2.88 -1.71 -2.96
CA TRP A 30 -4.07 -1.18 -3.64
C TRP A 30 -4.74 -2.24 -4.53
N GLY A 31 -3.97 -2.99 -5.32
CA GLY A 31 -4.48 -4.09 -6.12
C GLY A 31 -5.11 -5.19 -5.26
N LEU A 32 -4.45 -5.57 -4.16
CA LEU A 32 -4.98 -6.53 -3.19
C LEU A 32 -6.30 -6.03 -2.58
N HIS A 33 -6.38 -4.75 -2.24
CA HIS A 33 -7.59 -4.13 -1.72
C HIS A 33 -8.77 -4.22 -2.69
N LEU A 34 -8.56 -3.91 -3.97
CA LEU A 34 -9.60 -4.03 -4.99
C LEU A 34 -10.05 -5.49 -5.16
N THR A 35 -9.11 -6.42 -5.25
CA THR A 35 -9.44 -7.85 -5.39
C THR A 35 -10.28 -8.34 -4.21
N LEU A 36 -9.97 -7.92 -2.98
CA LEU A 36 -10.77 -8.28 -1.81
C LEU A 36 -12.18 -7.69 -1.86
N ILE A 37 -12.33 -6.40 -2.18
CA ILE A 37 -13.66 -5.77 -2.27
C ILE A 37 -14.50 -6.47 -3.35
N TYR A 38 -14.00 -6.54 -4.58
CA TYR A 38 -14.77 -7.05 -5.71
C TYR A 38 -15.01 -8.55 -5.62
N GLY A 39 -14.00 -9.32 -5.18
CA GLY A 39 -14.12 -10.75 -4.97
C GLY A 39 -15.13 -11.08 -3.89
N ALA A 40 -15.06 -10.39 -2.73
CA ALA A 40 -15.99 -10.64 -1.64
C ALA A 40 -17.41 -10.16 -1.98
N ASN A 41 -17.57 -9.01 -2.66
CA ASN A 41 -18.89 -8.57 -3.12
C ASN A 41 -19.52 -9.57 -4.10
N THR A 42 -18.75 -10.08 -5.06
CA THR A 42 -19.23 -11.12 -6.00
C THR A 42 -19.71 -12.36 -5.25
N LEU A 43 -18.94 -12.82 -4.26
CA LEU A 43 -19.29 -14.00 -3.46
C LEU A 43 -20.53 -13.75 -2.58
N ILE A 44 -20.61 -12.59 -1.93
CA ILE A 44 -21.76 -12.22 -1.08
C ILE A 44 -23.03 -12.16 -1.92
N CYS A 45 -22.99 -11.55 -3.10
CA CYS A 45 -24.16 -11.50 -3.97
C CYS A 45 -24.52 -12.90 -4.52
N ALA A 46 -23.54 -13.74 -4.87
CA ALA A 46 -23.78 -15.11 -5.31
C ALA A 46 -24.45 -15.99 -4.25
N LEU A 47 -24.16 -15.72 -2.96
CA LEU A 47 -24.77 -16.41 -1.82
C LEU A 47 -26.11 -15.78 -1.38
N GLY A 48 -26.64 -14.80 -2.12
CA GLY A 48 -27.88 -14.11 -1.77
C GLY A 48 -27.75 -13.15 -0.58
N GLY A 49 -26.53 -12.73 -0.24
CA GLY A 49 -26.24 -11.81 0.85
C GLY A 49 -26.82 -10.41 0.62
N GLY A 50 -27.15 -9.74 1.73
CA GLY A 50 -27.75 -8.40 1.71
C GLY A 50 -26.73 -7.27 1.56
N ALA A 51 -27.22 -6.09 1.20
CA ALA A 51 -26.42 -4.86 1.06
C ALA A 51 -25.64 -4.49 2.33
N ALA A 52 -26.17 -4.83 3.52
CA ALA A 52 -25.49 -4.61 4.79
C ALA A 52 -24.20 -5.44 4.92
N ALA A 53 -24.22 -6.71 4.49
CA ALA A 53 -23.05 -7.59 4.53
C ALA A 53 -21.97 -7.09 3.56
N SER A 54 -22.36 -6.75 2.33
CA SER A 54 -21.46 -6.15 1.33
C SER A 54 -20.79 -4.88 1.85
N ARG A 55 -21.55 -3.93 2.42
CA ARG A 55 -21.01 -2.69 3.00
C ARG A 55 -20.05 -2.96 4.16
N ALA A 56 -20.40 -3.87 5.07
CA ALA A 56 -19.53 -4.23 6.18
C ALA A 56 -18.20 -4.79 5.68
N THR A 57 -18.22 -5.64 4.65
CA THR A 57 -17.01 -6.19 4.03
C THR A 57 -16.15 -5.12 3.37
N VAL A 58 -16.75 -4.19 2.62
CA VAL A 58 -16.03 -3.05 2.02
C VAL A 58 -15.34 -2.22 3.11
N ILE A 59 -16.09 -1.78 4.12
CA ILE A 59 -15.54 -0.97 5.22
C ILE A 59 -14.40 -1.70 5.92
N THR A 60 -14.61 -2.99 6.24
CA THR A 60 -13.59 -3.80 6.93
C THR A 60 -12.33 -3.96 6.09
N ALA A 61 -12.45 -4.29 4.80
CA ALA A 61 -11.31 -4.42 3.90
C ALA A 61 -10.58 -3.08 3.68
N THR A 62 -11.31 -1.97 3.61
CA THR A 62 -10.71 -0.62 3.48
C THR A 62 -9.96 -0.24 4.73
N VAL A 63 -10.54 -0.41 5.92
CA VAL A 63 -9.86 -0.08 7.19
C VAL A 63 -8.64 -0.97 7.39
N LEU A 64 -8.76 -2.28 7.14
CA LEU A 64 -7.70 -3.26 7.36
C LEU A 64 -6.45 -2.99 6.51
N ILE A 65 -6.60 -2.36 5.33
CA ILE A 65 -5.46 -2.01 4.46
C ILE A 65 -5.04 -0.54 4.62
N ALA A 66 -5.99 0.39 4.73
CA ALA A 66 -5.70 1.82 4.83
C ALA A 66 -4.96 2.17 6.13
N VAL A 67 -5.33 1.57 7.27
CA VAL A 67 -4.70 1.84 8.57
C VAL A 67 -3.21 1.44 8.59
N PRO A 68 -2.81 0.19 8.26
CA PRO A 68 -1.39 -0.16 8.25
C PRO A 68 -0.61 0.62 7.20
N LEU A 69 -1.17 0.89 6.02
CA LEU A 69 -0.50 1.72 5.01
C LEU A 69 -0.27 3.15 5.52
N SER A 70 -1.26 3.74 6.19
CA SER A 70 -1.14 5.06 6.83
C SER A 70 -0.04 5.05 7.89
N LEU A 71 0.01 4.01 8.72
CA LEU A 71 1.03 3.86 9.76
C LEU A 71 2.44 3.78 9.15
N VAL A 72 2.63 2.98 8.11
CA VAL A 72 3.89 2.86 7.37
C VAL A 72 4.32 4.23 6.82
N LEU A 73 3.41 4.98 6.20
CA LEU A 73 3.69 6.32 5.69
C LEU A 73 4.06 7.32 6.80
N LEU A 74 3.40 7.24 7.97
CA LEU A 74 3.68 8.09 9.13
C LEU A 74 5.01 7.76 9.82
N ILE A 75 5.42 6.48 9.82
CA ILE A 75 6.72 6.06 10.36
C ILE A 75 7.84 6.47 9.41
N GLN A 76 7.67 6.30 8.09
CA GLN A 76 8.63 6.77 7.09
C GLN A 76 8.81 8.28 7.13
N ARG A 77 7.70 9.04 7.19
CA ARG A 77 7.54 10.21 8.08
C ARG A 77 8.70 10.62 8.99
N ARG A 78 8.65 10.02 10.17
CA ARG A 78 9.42 10.36 11.36
C ARG A 78 10.84 9.80 11.29
N ALA A 79 11.06 8.61 10.74
CA ALA A 79 12.37 7.99 10.65
C ALA A 79 13.37 8.88 9.88
N GLY A 80 12.99 9.40 8.70
CA GLY A 80 13.87 10.28 7.92
C GLY A 80 14.20 11.62 8.62
N ARG A 81 13.37 12.05 9.57
CA ARG A 81 13.54 13.31 10.31
C ARG A 81 14.26 13.12 11.66
N LEU A 82 14.17 11.94 12.27
CA LEU A 82 14.84 11.61 13.54
C LEU A 82 16.29 11.14 13.33
N PHE A 83 16.56 10.45 12.22
CA PHE A 83 17.87 9.84 11.96
C PHE A 83 18.86 10.74 11.21
N GLY A 84 18.55 12.01 10.95
CA GLY A 84 19.49 12.92 10.30
C GLY A 84 19.97 12.47 8.92
N ILE A 85 19.22 11.59 8.23
CA ILE A 85 19.49 11.08 6.86
C ILE A 85 19.21 12.17 5.80
N ALA A 86 19.38 13.44 6.20
CA ALA A 86 19.56 14.53 5.26
C ALA A 86 20.91 14.34 4.55
N ASP A 87 21.98 13.90 5.20
CA ASP A 87 23.30 14.02 4.59
C ASP A 87 23.83 12.69 4.03
N GLY A 88 23.98 12.59 2.71
CA GLY A 88 25.05 11.75 2.15
C GLY A 88 24.85 11.12 0.76
N ARG A 89 23.64 10.76 0.32
CA ARG A 89 23.44 10.10 -0.99
C ARG A 89 22.24 10.68 -1.72
N ALA A 90 22.50 11.53 -2.72
CA ALA A 90 21.47 12.18 -3.54
C ALA A 90 20.41 11.21 -4.13
N GLY A 91 20.77 9.94 -4.35
CA GLY A 91 19.84 8.90 -4.80
C GLY A 91 18.78 8.50 -3.76
N GLN A 92 19.11 8.42 -2.47
CA GLN A 92 18.22 7.86 -1.44
C GLN A 92 16.98 8.74 -1.18
N ARG A 93 17.17 10.07 -1.15
CA ARG A 93 16.07 11.03 -0.96
C ARG A 93 15.02 10.93 -2.09
N THR A 94 15.46 10.70 -3.33
CA THR A 94 14.56 10.57 -4.48
C THR A 94 13.74 9.29 -4.38
N TYR A 95 14.34 8.17 -3.97
CA TYR A 95 13.60 6.92 -3.80
C TYR A 95 12.58 6.98 -2.66
N ASP A 96 12.91 7.64 -1.54
CA ASP A 96 11.96 7.87 -0.45
C ASP A 96 10.82 8.82 -0.85
N ALA A 97 11.10 9.81 -1.68
CA ALA A 97 10.07 10.68 -2.23
C ALA A 97 9.11 9.91 -3.14
N ILE A 98 9.66 9.07 -4.03
CA ILE A 98 8.87 8.23 -4.94
C ILE A 98 8.03 7.23 -4.15
N SER A 99 8.61 6.47 -3.20
CA SER A 99 7.86 5.50 -2.40
C SER A 99 6.72 6.14 -1.61
N ARG A 100 6.96 7.34 -1.04
CA ARG A 100 5.92 8.13 -0.37
C ARG A 100 4.85 8.60 -1.32
N LEU A 101 5.21 9.10 -2.51
CA LEU A 101 4.24 9.58 -3.49
C LEU A 101 3.35 8.42 -3.94
N THR A 102 3.95 7.28 -4.28
CA THR A 102 3.24 6.07 -4.66
C THR A 102 2.35 5.57 -3.52
N GLY A 103 2.84 5.56 -2.28
CA GLY A 103 2.03 5.16 -1.13
C GLY A 103 0.86 6.12 -0.84
N LEU A 104 1.05 7.44 -1.01
CA LEU A 104 -0.04 8.42 -0.90
C LEU A 104 -1.07 8.25 -2.00
N LEU A 105 -0.63 8.03 -3.25
CA LEU A 105 -1.51 7.73 -4.38
C LEU A 105 -2.29 6.43 -4.14
N SER A 106 -1.65 5.38 -3.64
CA SER A 106 -2.32 4.13 -3.27
C SER A 106 -3.34 4.34 -2.16
N LEU A 107 -3.02 5.13 -1.14
CA LEU A 107 -3.94 5.45 -0.04
C LEU A 107 -5.14 6.25 -0.53
N ALA A 108 -4.93 7.25 -1.38
CA ALA A 108 -5.99 7.99 -2.05
C ALA A 108 -6.88 7.04 -2.88
N GLY A 109 -6.25 6.11 -3.62
CA GLY A 109 -6.95 5.08 -4.40
C GLY A 109 -7.77 4.12 -3.53
N ILE A 110 -7.27 3.70 -2.37
CA ILE A 110 -7.98 2.85 -1.41
C ILE A 110 -9.19 3.58 -0.83
N LEU A 111 -9.02 4.83 -0.39
CA LEU A 111 -10.11 5.63 0.16
C LEU A 111 -11.18 5.94 -0.90
N TRP A 112 -10.76 6.29 -2.11
CA TRP A 112 -11.66 6.54 -3.23
C TRP A 112 -12.42 5.28 -3.64
N ALA A 113 -11.74 4.14 -3.78
CA ALA A 113 -12.38 2.88 -4.12
C ALA A 113 -13.34 2.39 -3.03
N GLY A 114 -12.93 2.48 -1.76
CA GLY A 114 -13.76 2.11 -0.61
C GLY A 114 -15.01 2.98 -0.50
N THR A 115 -14.89 4.30 -0.71
CA THR A 115 -16.04 5.23 -0.71
C THR A 115 -16.98 4.96 -1.89
N ALA A 116 -16.45 4.79 -3.10
CA ALA A 116 -17.26 4.43 -4.27
C ALA A 116 -18.01 3.11 -4.04
N ALA A 117 -17.32 2.07 -3.56
CA ALA A 117 -17.91 0.76 -3.30
C ALA A 117 -18.91 0.75 -2.13
N ALA A 118 -18.81 1.69 -1.18
CA ALA A 118 -19.79 1.83 -0.10
C ALA A 118 -21.07 2.54 -0.57
N ILE A 119 -20.95 3.49 -1.50
CA ILE A 119 -22.08 4.24 -2.09
C ILE A 119 -22.84 3.36 -3.08
N LEU A 120 -22.12 2.62 -3.94
CA LEU A 120 -22.70 1.71 -4.92
C LEU A 120 -23.23 0.45 -4.24
N SER A 121 -24.52 0.17 -4.38
CA SER A 121 -25.12 -1.07 -3.91
C SER A 121 -24.72 -2.24 -4.82
N ALA A 122 -23.67 -2.98 -4.44
CA ALA A 122 -23.09 -4.05 -5.26
C ALA A 122 -24.11 -5.12 -5.70
N CYS A 123 -25.06 -5.49 -4.84
CA CYS A 123 -26.03 -6.56 -5.14
C CYS A 123 -27.33 -6.08 -5.81
N VAL A 124 -27.49 -4.78 -6.10
CA VAL A 124 -28.66 -4.28 -6.86
C VAL A 124 -28.44 -4.45 -8.37
N GLN A 125 -27.19 -4.45 -8.85
CA GLN A 125 -26.88 -4.56 -10.28
C GLN A 125 -27.00 -5.98 -10.85
N GLY A 126 -27.13 -7.01 -10.02
CA GLY A 126 -27.13 -8.43 -10.42
C GLY A 126 -28.46 -9.17 -10.25
N ARG A 127 -29.54 -8.45 -9.94
CA ARG A 127 -30.91 -8.99 -9.93
C ARG A 127 -31.67 -8.53 -11.17
#